data_AF-A0A9Q0V249-F1
#
_entry.id   AF-A0A9Q0V249-F1
#
_cell.length_a   1.000
_cell.length_b   1.000
_cell.length_c   1.000
_cell.angle_alpha   90.00
_cell.angle_beta   90.00
_cell.angle_gamma   90.00
#
_symmetry.space_group_name_H-M   'P 1'
#
loop_
_entity.id
_entity.type
_entity.pdbx_description
1 polymer ?
#
loop_
_entity_poly.entity_id
_entity_poly.type
_entity_poly.pdbx_seq_one_letter_code
_entity_poly.pdbx_strand_id
1 'polypeptide(L)'
;MEIAERLEKVQKAIEGSVEDLELMGRLLDEFDLLQRRAQAVDLDEVDAKISKLMPELGFSPEDSDRLVASFSGGWQMRMSLGKILLQDPDLLLLDEPTNHLDLDTIEWHEGYLQKQDVPMVIISHDRAFLDQLCTKIVETDMGVSRTFEGNYSQYIISKAEWEQTLAVLLLLRRNWRDFKEEDQIEAI
;
A
#
# COMPACT_ATOMS: atom_id res chain seq x y z
N MET A 1 12.07 16.90 20.93
CA MET A 1 12.93 17.52 21.98
C MET A 1 12.60 19.00 22.21
N GLU A 2 12.39 19.82 21.19
CA GLU A 2 12.17 21.27 21.36
C GLU A 2 10.87 21.66 22.13
N ILE A 3 9.78 20.90 21.99
CA ILE A 3 8.49 21.18 22.67
C ILE A 3 8.57 20.91 24.18
N ALA A 4 9.26 19.85 24.61
CA ALA A 4 9.39 19.48 26.02
C ALA A 4 10.19 20.52 26.82
N GLU A 5 11.28 21.02 26.26
CA GLU A 5 12.11 22.07 26.87
C GLU A 5 11.34 23.41 26.99
N ARG A 6 10.40 23.65 26.07
CA ARG A 6 9.56 24.85 26.04
C ARG A 6 8.42 24.76 27.06
N LEU A 7 7.82 23.57 27.22
CA LEU A 7 6.85 23.26 28.28
C LEU A 7 7.44 23.50 29.67
N GLU A 8 8.65 23.01 29.93
CA GLU A 8 9.32 23.18 31.22
C GLU A 8 9.61 24.66 31.53
N LYS A 9 10.01 25.44 30.52
CA LYS A 9 10.23 26.89 30.65
C LYS A 9 8.93 27.65 30.97
N VAL A 10 7.83 27.32 30.30
CA VAL A 10 6.53 27.95 30.54
C VAL A 10 5.98 27.57 31.91
N GLN A 11 6.10 26.31 32.32
CA GLN A 11 5.70 25.87 33.67
C GLN A 11 6.44 26.64 34.77
N LYS A 12 7.76 26.79 34.63
CA LYS A 12 8.58 27.54 35.59
C LYS A 12 8.26 29.04 35.60
N ALA A 13 7.86 29.59 34.45
CA ALA A 13 7.41 30.99 34.35
C ALA A 13 6.06 31.21 35.03
N ILE A 14 5.14 30.24 34.96
CA ILE A 14 3.84 30.28 35.66
C ILE A 14 4.06 30.31 37.17
N GLU A 15 4.95 29.46 37.70
CA GLU A 15 5.28 29.40 39.13
C GLU A 15 5.88 30.72 39.66
N GLY A 16 6.57 31.49 38.81
CA GLY A 16 7.19 32.77 39.17
C GLY A 16 6.31 34.02 38.97
N SER A 17 5.14 33.89 38.33
CA SER A 17 4.33 35.03 37.86
C SER A 17 3.01 35.21 38.63
N VAL A 18 2.94 34.70 39.86
CA VAL A 18 1.70 34.63 40.67
C VAL A 18 1.07 36.00 40.97
N GLU A 19 1.86 37.08 40.92
CA GLU A 19 1.41 38.45 41.22
C GLU A 19 0.85 39.20 39.99
N ASP A 20 1.11 38.73 38.77
CA ASP A 20 0.65 39.36 37.52
C ASP A 20 -0.40 38.48 36.83
N LEU A 21 -1.67 38.80 37.08
CA LEU A 21 -2.82 38.04 36.60
C LEU A 21 -2.96 38.04 35.07
N GLU A 22 -2.53 39.11 34.39
CA GLU A 22 -2.56 39.19 32.92
C GLU A 22 -1.46 38.32 32.29
N LEU A 23 -0.25 38.37 32.85
CA LEU A 23 0.87 37.56 32.40
C LEU A 23 0.59 36.07 32.64
N MET A 24 0.06 35.73 33.81
CA MET A 24 -0.32 34.35 34.16
C MET A 24 -1.39 33.80 33.21
N GLY A 25 -2.38 34.62 32.81
CA GLY A 25 -3.39 34.22 31.82
C GLY A 25 -2.76 33.85 30.47
N ARG A 26 -1.84 34.68 29.95
CA ARG A 26 -1.15 34.39 28.68
C ARG A 26 -0.27 33.15 28.75
N LEU A 27 0.42 32.95 29.87
CA LEU A 27 1.27 31.77 30.07
C LEU A 27 0.45 30.49 30.19
N LEU A 28 -0.74 30.54 30.81
CA LEU A 28 -1.66 29.40 30.85
C LEU A 28 -2.21 29.04 29.46
N ASP A 29 -2.55 30.04 28.64
CA ASP A 29 -2.98 29.83 27.26
C ASP A 29 -1.85 29.23 26.40
N GLU A 30 -0.61 29.71 26.57
CA GLU A 30 0.57 29.17 25.89
C GLU A 30 0.89 27.74 26.36
N PHE A 31 0.74 27.47 27.66
CA PHE A 31 0.90 26.14 28.24
C PHE A 31 -0.12 25.15 27.68
N ASP A 32 -1.41 25.51 27.62
CA ASP A 32 -2.46 24.66 27.05
C ASP A 32 -2.19 24.38 25.57
N LEU A 33 -1.79 25.38 24.79
CA LEU A 33 -1.42 25.21 23.38
C LEU A 33 -0.21 24.27 23.20
N LEU A 34 0.84 24.45 24.00
CA LEU A 34 2.05 23.62 23.94
C LEU A 34 1.79 22.20 24.44
N GLN A 35 0.97 22.03 25.47
CA GLN A 35 0.59 20.73 26.01
C GLN A 35 -0.26 19.96 24.99
N ARG A 36 -1.23 20.62 24.34
CA ARG A 36 -1.99 20.02 23.22
C ARG A 36 -1.09 19.64 22.06
N ARG A 37 -0.10 20.48 21.72
CA ARG A 37 0.88 20.17 20.67
C ARG A 37 1.85 19.04 21.04
N ALA A 38 2.19 18.91 22.33
CA ALA A 38 2.99 17.81 22.84
C ALA A 38 2.20 16.49 22.85
N GLN A 39 0.91 16.54 23.19
CA GLN A 39 -0.02 15.42 23.05
C GLN A 39 -0.35 15.09 21.59
N ALA A 40 -0.25 16.06 20.68
CA ALA A 40 -0.50 15.88 19.25
C ALA A 40 0.67 15.22 18.51
N VAL A 41 1.74 14.80 19.20
CA VAL A 41 2.65 13.79 18.65
C VAL A 41 2.18 12.46 19.20
N ASP A 42 1.45 11.79 18.33
CA ASP A 42 0.64 10.58 18.41
C ASP A 42 1.37 9.31 18.92
N LEU A 43 2.35 9.43 19.82
CA LEU A 43 3.18 8.31 20.28
C LEU A 43 2.34 7.23 20.95
N ASP A 44 1.37 7.60 21.79
CA ASP A 44 0.49 6.63 22.45
C ASP A 44 -0.45 5.94 21.45
N GLU A 45 -0.92 6.66 20.42
CA GLU A 45 -1.76 6.08 19.36
C GLU A 45 -0.94 5.17 18.44
N VAL A 46 0.27 5.58 18.08
CA VAL A 46 1.22 4.79 17.28
C VAL A 46 1.65 3.54 18.04
N ASP A 47 1.97 3.65 19.32
CA ASP A 47 2.32 2.50 20.16
C ASP A 47 1.12 1.55 20.31
N ALA A 48 -0.10 2.07 20.43
CA ALA A 48 -1.31 1.26 20.42
C ALA A 48 -1.54 0.55 19.08
N LYS A 49 -1.33 1.25 17.95
CA LYS A 49 -1.42 0.67 16.59
C LYS A 49 -0.35 -0.41 16.38
N ILE A 50 0.89 -0.15 16.79
CA ILE A 50 2.00 -1.13 16.74
C ILE A 50 1.64 -2.36 17.57
N SER A 51 1.17 -2.16 18.81
CA SER A 51 0.79 -3.27 19.72
C SER A 51 -0.33 -4.12 19.15
N LYS A 52 -1.24 -3.53 18.38
CA LYS A 52 -2.32 -4.23 17.68
C LYS A 52 -1.84 -4.98 16.44
N LEU A 53 -0.95 -4.38 15.64
CA LEU A 53 -0.43 -4.98 14.41
C LEU A 53 0.59 -6.10 14.67
N MET A 54 1.39 -5.99 15.73
CA MET A 54 2.44 -6.96 16.08
C MET A 54 1.94 -8.42 16.09
N PRO A 55 0.85 -8.76 16.82
CA PRO A 55 0.27 -10.11 16.79
C PRO A 55 -0.26 -10.50 15.41
N GLU A 56 -0.85 -9.57 14.67
CA GLU A 56 -1.40 -9.86 13.33
C GLU A 56 -0.30 -10.24 12.34
N LEU A 57 0.87 -9.59 12.45
CA LEU A 57 2.10 -9.88 11.70
C LEU A 57 2.80 -11.17 12.17
N GLY A 58 2.37 -11.75 13.29
CA GLY A 58 2.91 -12.96 13.89
C GLY A 58 4.06 -12.74 14.89
N PHE A 59 4.33 -11.50 15.30
CA PHE A 59 5.38 -11.20 16.28
C PHE A 59 4.88 -11.42 17.71
N SER A 60 5.79 -11.90 18.57
CA SER A 60 5.56 -11.97 20.01
C SER A 60 5.96 -10.64 20.69
N PRO A 61 5.44 -10.35 21.91
CA PRO A 61 5.88 -9.18 22.69
C PRO A 61 7.37 -9.21 23.08
N GLU A 62 8.01 -10.37 22.99
CA GLU A 62 9.45 -10.53 23.26
C GLU A 62 10.30 -10.12 22.05
N ASP A 63 9.68 -10.07 20.85
CA ASP A 63 10.35 -9.73 19.61
C ASP A 63 10.54 -8.22 19.42
N SER A 64 9.81 -7.38 20.15
CA SER A 64 9.89 -5.91 20.03
C SER A 64 11.26 -5.33 20.37
N ASP A 65 11.99 -5.95 21.30
CA ASP A 65 13.32 -5.49 21.72
C ASP A 65 14.45 -6.11 20.88
N ARG A 66 14.13 -7.04 19.97
CA ARG A 66 15.13 -7.73 19.15
C ARG A 66 15.59 -6.86 18.00
N LEU A 67 16.87 -6.98 17.67
CA LEU A 67 17.42 -6.33 16.48
C LEU A 67 16.79 -6.90 15.21
N VAL A 68 16.35 -6.01 14.30
CA VAL A 68 15.79 -6.37 12.98
C VAL A 68 16.71 -7.30 12.19
N ALA A 69 18.04 -7.09 12.31
CA ALA A 69 19.04 -7.92 11.65
C ALA A 69 19.07 -9.39 12.13
N SER A 70 18.42 -9.72 13.25
CA SER A 70 18.31 -11.09 13.76
C SER A 70 17.15 -11.88 13.15
N PHE A 71 16.29 -11.23 12.36
CA PHE A 71 15.15 -11.86 11.71
C PHE A 71 15.47 -12.30 10.29
N SER A 72 14.81 -13.37 9.80
CA SER A 72 14.94 -13.80 8.41
C SER A 72 14.37 -12.75 7.44
N GLY A 73 14.71 -12.86 6.15
CA GLY A 73 14.21 -11.94 5.13
C GLY A 73 12.68 -11.84 5.10
N GLY A 74 11.97 -12.97 5.26
CA GLY A 74 10.51 -12.98 5.32
C GLY A 74 9.94 -12.21 6.50
N TRP A 75 10.54 -12.34 7.69
CA TRP A 75 10.15 -11.55 8.85
C TRP A 75 10.43 -10.04 8.67
N GLN A 76 11.56 -9.68 8.06
CA GLN A 76 11.86 -8.28 7.74
C GLN A 76 10.86 -7.68 6.74
N MET A 77 10.38 -8.49 5.80
CA MET A 77 9.33 -8.10 4.87
C MET A 77 7.99 -7.87 5.58
N ARG A 78 7.59 -8.75 6.52
CA ARG A 78 6.41 -8.52 7.38
C ARG A 78 6.52 -7.23 8.21
N MET A 79 7.69 -6.95 8.79
CA MET A 79 7.93 -5.68 9.50
C MET A 79 7.79 -4.48 8.56
N SER A 80 8.29 -4.60 7.32
CA SER A 80 8.21 -3.53 6.33
C SER A 80 6.77 -3.26 5.90
N LEU A 81 5.97 -4.31 5.72
CA LEU A 81 4.53 -4.19 5.47
C LEU A 81 3.82 -3.51 6.65
N GLY A 82 4.09 -3.94 7.88
CA GLY A 82 3.55 -3.31 9.08
C GLY A 82 3.86 -1.82 9.18
N LYS A 83 5.10 -1.42 8.84
CA LYS A 83 5.51 -0.01 8.79
C LYS A 83 4.72 0.81 7.79
N ILE A 84 4.39 0.24 6.63
CA ILE A 84 3.58 0.92 5.60
C ILE A 84 2.15 1.07 6.09
N LEU A 85 1.58 0.03 6.70
CA LEU A 85 0.19 0.04 7.18
C LEU A 85 -0.02 0.98 8.36
N LEU A 86 1.00 1.18 9.22
CA LEU A 86 0.97 2.19 10.27
C LEU A 86 0.78 3.62 9.75
N GLN A 87 1.03 3.86 8.46
CA GLN A 87 0.85 5.16 7.83
C GLN A 87 -0.57 5.39 7.31
N ASP A 88 -1.50 4.43 7.48
CA ASP A 88 -2.85 4.46 6.92
C ASP A 88 -2.85 4.84 5.42
N PRO A 89 -2.23 4.01 4.56
CA PRO A 89 -2.10 4.32 3.14
C PRO A 89 -3.46 4.23 2.43
N ASP A 90 -3.75 5.19 1.55
CA ASP A 90 -4.93 5.12 0.66
C ASP A 90 -4.75 4.10 -0.49
N LEU A 91 -3.50 3.74 -0.81
CA LEU A 91 -3.15 2.81 -1.89
C LEU A 91 -1.83 2.10 -1.58
N LEU A 92 -1.79 0.79 -1.79
CA LEU A 92 -0.57 -0.01 -1.68
C LEU A 92 0.00 -0.36 -3.06
N LEU A 93 1.30 -0.18 -3.22
CA LEU A 93 2.06 -0.60 -4.40
C LEU A 93 3.02 -1.71 -3.99
N LEU A 94 2.82 -2.90 -4.55
CA LEU A 94 3.61 -4.09 -4.23
C LEU A 94 4.35 -4.57 -5.49
N ASP A 95 5.67 -4.50 -5.48
CA ASP A 95 6.53 -4.97 -6.55
C ASP A 95 7.28 -6.23 -6.12
N GLU A 96 7.01 -7.34 -6.81
CA GLU A 96 7.48 -8.70 -6.50
C GLU A 96 7.39 -9.07 -5.00
N PRO A 97 6.19 -8.98 -4.40
CA PRO A 97 6.00 -9.19 -2.96
C PRO A 97 6.32 -10.60 -2.49
N THR A 98 6.34 -11.61 -3.36
CA THR A 98 6.63 -13.01 -2.96
C THR A 98 8.11 -13.34 -2.97
N ASN A 99 8.97 -12.41 -3.42
CA ASN A 99 10.39 -12.70 -3.61
C ASN A 99 11.12 -12.89 -2.26
N HIS A 100 12.05 -13.84 -2.22
CA HIS A 100 12.82 -14.23 -1.03
C HIS A 100 11.98 -14.73 0.17
N LEU A 101 10.73 -15.13 -0.06
CA LEU A 101 9.85 -15.73 0.95
C LEU A 101 9.81 -17.25 0.82
N ASP A 102 9.61 -17.93 1.95
CA ASP A 102 9.21 -19.33 1.99
C ASP A 102 7.68 -19.46 1.82
N LEU A 103 7.22 -20.67 1.51
CA LEU A 103 5.82 -20.94 1.20
C LEU A 103 4.89 -20.53 2.36
N ASP A 104 5.27 -20.87 3.59
CA ASP A 104 4.49 -20.52 4.80
C ASP A 104 4.34 -19.00 4.96
N THR A 105 5.37 -18.22 4.60
CA THR A 105 5.27 -16.76 4.64
C THR A 105 4.44 -16.19 3.50
N ILE A 106 4.48 -16.82 2.31
CA ILE A 106 3.61 -16.43 1.19
C ILE A 106 2.14 -16.64 1.57
N GLU A 107 1.78 -17.82 2.09
CA GLU A 107 0.39 -18.11 2.50
C GLU A 107 -0.12 -17.15 3.58
N TRP A 108 0.72 -16.86 4.58
CA TRP A 108 0.39 -15.85 5.59
C TRP A 108 0.20 -14.47 4.96
N HIS A 109 1.09 -14.09 4.04
CA HIS A 109 1.07 -12.78 3.39
C HIS A 109 -0.18 -12.60 2.51
N GLU A 110 -0.53 -13.62 1.71
CA GLU A 110 -1.77 -13.66 0.94
C GLU A 110 -3.00 -13.51 1.85
N GLY A 111 -3.10 -14.33 2.90
CA GLY A 111 -4.23 -14.30 3.82
C GLY A 111 -4.33 -12.99 4.63
N TYR A 112 -3.22 -12.29 4.82
CA TYR A 112 -3.19 -10.98 5.45
C TYR A 112 -3.63 -9.87 4.49
N LEU A 113 -3.09 -9.85 3.26
CA LEU A 113 -3.44 -8.86 2.23
C LEU A 113 -4.91 -8.98 1.80
N GLN A 114 -5.47 -10.19 1.71
CA GLN A 114 -6.90 -10.40 1.42
C GLN A 114 -7.85 -9.73 2.43
N LYS A 115 -7.39 -9.48 3.66
CA LYS A 115 -8.20 -8.86 4.72
C LYS A 115 -8.10 -7.34 4.73
N GLN A 116 -7.21 -6.76 3.94
CA GLN A 116 -7.02 -5.32 3.90
C GLN A 116 -8.07 -4.68 2.99
N ASP A 117 -8.70 -3.61 3.48
CA ASP A 117 -9.65 -2.82 2.70
C ASP A 117 -8.95 -1.79 1.79
N VAL A 118 -7.63 -1.65 1.91
CA VAL A 118 -6.84 -0.71 1.12
C VAL A 118 -6.68 -1.25 -0.31
N PRO A 119 -6.96 -0.46 -1.36
CA PRO A 119 -6.73 -0.88 -2.73
C PRO A 119 -5.24 -1.15 -2.98
N MET A 120 -4.95 -2.15 -3.81
CA MET A 120 -3.60 -2.63 -4.07
C MET A 120 -3.32 -2.67 -5.58
N VAL A 121 -2.12 -2.23 -5.96
CA VAL A 121 -1.52 -2.53 -7.28
C VAL A 121 -0.37 -3.49 -7.05
N ILE A 122 -0.47 -4.66 -7.66
CA ILE A 122 0.48 -5.76 -7.45
C ILE A 122 1.16 -6.08 -8.78
N ILE A 123 2.48 -6.14 -8.75
CA ILE A 123 3.33 -6.66 -9.81
C ILE A 123 3.98 -7.92 -9.28
N SER A 124 3.74 -9.06 -9.93
CA SER A 124 4.38 -10.32 -9.57
C SER A 124 4.47 -11.27 -10.74
N HIS A 125 5.50 -12.12 -10.73
CA HIS A 125 5.56 -13.30 -11.58
C HIS A 125 4.83 -14.54 -11.01
N ASP A 126 4.37 -14.48 -9.75
CA ASP A 126 3.64 -15.57 -9.11
C ASP A 126 2.15 -15.57 -9.49
N ARG A 127 1.76 -16.57 -10.28
CA ARG A 127 0.39 -16.70 -10.79
C ARG A 127 -0.61 -17.06 -9.69
N ALA A 128 -0.23 -17.87 -8.71
CA ALA A 128 -1.13 -18.28 -7.65
C ALA A 128 -1.45 -17.08 -6.73
N PHE A 129 -0.41 -16.30 -6.39
CA PHE A 129 -0.54 -15.07 -5.62
C PHE A 129 -1.46 -14.06 -6.31
N LEU A 130 -1.26 -13.82 -7.62
CA LEU A 130 -2.13 -12.94 -8.41
C LEU A 130 -3.57 -13.48 -8.48
N ASP A 131 -3.76 -14.79 -8.59
CA ASP A 131 -5.09 -15.39 -8.67
C ASP A 131 -5.90 -15.26 -7.36
N GLN A 132 -5.21 -15.29 -6.23
CA GLN A 132 -5.80 -15.16 -4.90
C GLN A 132 -6.13 -13.71 -4.52
N LEU A 133 -5.35 -12.74 -4.98
CA LEU A 133 -5.45 -11.34 -4.53
C LEU A 133 -6.08 -10.41 -5.55
N CYS A 134 -5.81 -10.60 -6.84
CA CYS A 134 -6.23 -9.65 -7.86
C CYS A 134 -7.69 -9.91 -8.27
N THR A 135 -8.46 -8.83 -8.32
CA THR A 135 -9.83 -8.83 -8.85
C THR A 135 -9.91 -8.30 -10.28
N LYS A 136 -8.79 -7.80 -10.79
CA LYS A 136 -8.61 -7.18 -12.10
C LYS A 136 -7.16 -7.31 -12.52
N ILE A 137 -6.92 -7.63 -13.79
CA ILE A 137 -5.58 -7.71 -14.37
C ILE A 137 -5.42 -6.62 -15.44
N VAL A 138 -4.33 -5.86 -15.34
CA VAL A 138 -3.93 -4.90 -16.37
C VAL A 138 -2.72 -5.45 -17.10
N GLU A 139 -2.92 -5.88 -18.34
CA GLU A 139 -1.83 -6.26 -19.24
C GLU A 139 -1.33 -5.02 -19.97
N THR A 140 -0.01 -4.84 -20.07
CA THR A 140 0.60 -3.81 -20.93
C THR A 140 1.46 -4.48 -21.99
N ASP A 141 1.08 -4.29 -23.25
CA ASP A 141 1.81 -4.82 -24.40
C ASP A 141 2.03 -3.73 -25.45
N MET A 142 3.25 -3.60 -25.95
CA MET A 142 3.66 -2.60 -26.95
C MET A 142 3.21 -1.15 -26.61
N GLY A 143 3.21 -0.78 -25.33
CA GLY A 143 2.79 0.53 -24.85
C GLY A 143 1.28 0.75 -24.80
N VAL A 144 0.48 -0.29 -25.03
CA VAL A 144 -0.99 -0.27 -24.90
C VAL A 144 -1.37 -1.13 -23.71
N SER A 145 -2.07 -0.53 -22.75
CA SER A 145 -2.61 -1.25 -21.60
C SER A 145 -4.05 -1.70 -21.86
N ARG A 146 -4.37 -2.92 -21.45
CA ARG A 146 -5.71 -3.51 -21.51
C ARG A 146 -6.08 -4.06 -20.16
N THR A 147 -7.34 -3.91 -19.81
CA THR A 147 -7.88 -4.35 -18.54
C THR A 147 -8.78 -5.56 -18.76
N PHE A 148 -8.56 -6.58 -17.95
CA PHE A 148 -9.37 -7.78 -17.88
C PHE A 148 -9.97 -7.85 -16.47
N GLU A 149 -11.29 -8.01 -16.39
CA GLU A 149 -11.98 -8.19 -15.11
C GLU A 149 -11.80 -9.62 -14.62
N GLY A 150 -11.67 -9.78 -13.30
CA GLY A 150 -11.45 -11.07 -12.67
C GLY A 150 -10.01 -11.34 -12.28
N ASN A 151 -9.82 -12.50 -11.67
CA ASN A 151 -8.53 -12.97 -11.22
C ASN A 151 -7.62 -13.44 -12.37
N TYR A 152 -6.42 -13.89 -12.03
CA TYR A 152 -5.42 -14.28 -13.04
C TYR A 152 -5.92 -15.42 -13.95
N SER A 153 -6.59 -16.43 -13.40
CA SER A 153 -7.16 -17.55 -14.14
C SER A 153 -8.23 -17.09 -15.14
N GLN A 154 -9.11 -16.18 -14.72
CA GLN A 154 -10.13 -15.57 -15.60
C GLN A 154 -9.50 -14.68 -16.68
N TYR A 155 -8.44 -13.96 -16.35
CA TYR A 155 -7.65 -13.18 -17.30
C TYR A 155 -7.10 -14.04 -18.44
N ILE A 156 -6.51 -15.20 -18.14
CA ILE A 156 -5.94 -16.09 -19.18
C ILE A 156 -7.00 -16.52 -20.20
N ILE A 157 -8.21 -16.85 -19.73
CA ILE A 157 -9.33 -17.23 -20.60
C ILE A 157 -9.77 -16.04 -21.44
N SER A 158 -10.05 -14.90 -20.78
CA SER A 158 -10.53 -13.68 -21.43
C SER A 158 -9.54 -13.16 -22.47
N LYS A 159 -8.24 -13.28 -22.20
CA LYS A 159 -7.17 -12.93 -23.13
C LYS A 159 -7.19 -13.82 -24.37
N ALA A 160 -7.32 -15.13 -24.20
CA ALA A 160 -7.36 -16.05 -25.34
C ALA A 160 -8.56 -15.78 -26.25
N GLU A 161 -9.75 -15.51 -25.69
CA GLU A 161 -10.95 -15.14 -26.45
C GLU A 161 -10.76 -13.81 -27.20
N TRP A 162 -10.12 -12.84 -26.54
CA TRP A 162 -9.81 -11.55 -27.13
C TRP A 162 -8.82 -11.68 -28.31
N GLU A 163 -7.75 -12.47 -28.16
CA GLU A 163 -6.76 -12.73 -29.21
C GLU A 163 -7.40 -13.40 -30.44
N GLN A 164 -8.29 -14.38 -30.21
CA GLN A 164 -9.05 -15.02 -31.29
C GLN A 164 -9.94 -14.02 -32.02
N THR A 165 -10.67 -13.20 -31.28
CA THR A 165 -11.55 -12.15 -31.83
C THR A 165 -10.75 -11.16 -32.66
N LEU A 166 -9.60 -10.72 -32.15
CA LEU A 166 -8.70 -9.80 -32.84
C LEU A 166 -8.16 -10.42 -34.15
N ALA A 167 -7.74 -11.69 -34.12
CA ALA A 167 -7.26 -12.39 -35.30
C ALA A 167 -8.33 -12.43 -36.41
N VAL A 168 -9.59 -12.74 -36.07
CA VAL A 168 -10.72 -12.74 -37.02
C VAL A 168 -10.94 -11.34 -37.60
N LEU A 169 -10.95 -10.30 -36.75
CA LEU A 169 -11.14 -8.92 -37.20
C LEU A 169 -10.01 -8.44 -38.13
N LEU A 170 -8.76 -8.81 -37.84
CA LEU A 170 -7.62 -8.48 -38.69
C LEU A 170 -7.69 -9.19 -40.04
N LEU A 171 -8.12 -10.46 -40.08
CA LEU A 171 -8.35 -11.20 -41.31
C LEU A 171 -9.46 -10.56 -42.16
N LEU A 172 -10.60 -10.23 -41.54
CA LEU A 172 -11.68 -9.54 -42.22
C LEU A 172 -11.20 -8.19 -42.78
N ARG A 173 -10.50 -7.39 -41.96
CA ARG A 173 -9.96 -6.09 -42.40
C ARG A 173 -9.01 -6.23 -43.59
N ARG A 174 -8.16 -7.26 -43.60
CA ARG A 174 -7.26 -7.55 -44.73
C ARG A 174 -8.06 -7.91 -45.98
N ASN A 175 -8.97 -8.87 -45.90
CA ASN A 175 -9.79 -9.30 -47.03
C ASN A 175 -10.64 -8.15 -47.62
N TRP A 176 -11.22 -7.30 -46.76
CA TRP A 176 -11.97 -6.12 -47.19
C TRP A 176 -11.08 -5.07 -47.90
N ARG A 177 -9.82 -4.95 -47.50
CA ARG A 177 -8.86 -4.07 -48.16
C ARG A 177 -8.49 -4.61 -49.53
N ASP A 178 -8.20 -5.91 -49.63
CA ASP A 178 -7.87 -6.58 -50.87
C ASP A 178 -9.03 -6.49 -51.88
N PHE A 179 -10.27 -6.73 -51.42
CA PHE A 179 -11.48 -6.56 -52.23
C PHE A 179 -11.64 -5.13 -52.79
N LYS A 180 -11.37 -4.10 -51.98
CA LYS A 180 -11.42 -2.70 -52.45
C LYS A 180 -10.32 -2.36 -53.45
N GLU A 181 -9.16 -3.02 -53.40
CA GLU A 181 -8.08 -2.83 -54.36
C GLU A 181 -8.41 -3.53 -55.70
N GLU A 182 -9.07 -4.70 -55.67
CA GLU A 182 -9.54 -5.40 -56.88
C GLU A 182 -10.68 -4.66 -57.61
N ASP A 183 -11.68 -4.14 -56.89
CA ASP A 183 -12.79 -3.37 -57.49
C ASP A 183 -12.33 -2.07 -58.18
N GLN A 184 -11.20 -1.49 -57.77
CA GLN A 184 -10.62 -0.32 -58.45
C GLN A 184 -9.92 -0.68 -59.76
N ILE A 185 -9.54 -1.94 -59.97
CA ILE A 185 -8.89 -2.41 -61.19
C ILE A 185 -9.93 -2.76 -62.27
N GLU A 186 -11.15 -3.19 -61.90
CA GLU A 186 -12.23 -3.49 -62.86
C GLU A 186 -12.97 -2.23 -63.38
N ALA A 187 -12.71 -1.04 -62.82
CA ALA A 187 -13.37 0.21 -63.19
C ALA A 187 -12.62 1.06 -64.26
N ILE A 188 -11.56 0.52 -64.89
CA ILE A 188 -10.76 1.16 -65.96
C ILE A 188 -10.94 0.39 -67.28
#